data_AF-A0A224AQW7-F1
#
_entry.id   AF-A0A224AQW7-F1
#
_cell.length_a   1.000
_cell.length_b   1.000
_cell.length_c   1.000
_cell.angle_alpha   90.00
_cell.angle_beta   90.00
_cell.angle_gamma   90.00
#
_symmetry.space_group_name_H-M   'P 1'
#
loop_
_entity.id
_entity.type
_entity.pdbx_description
1 polymer ?
#
loop_
_entity_poly.entity_id
_entity_poly.type
_entity_poly.pdbx_seq_one_letter_code
_entity_poly.pdbx_strand_id
1 'polypeptide(L)'
;MIEQLQSDFLFWIFIYFLIVGLLIRNIHLTRKIKSIEKNKMFPAEEYAVLDIEQHMSNKYIGRLVTRFMKRTNGAPLLIVFPGIR
;
A
#
# COMPACT_ATOMS: atom_id res chain seq x y z
N MET A 1 -53.94 16.79 10.78
CA MET A 1 -53.52 15.43 11.22
C MET A 1 -52.77 14.68 10.12
N ILE A 2 -53.27 14.66 8.87
CA ILE A 2 -52.62 13.99 7.73
C ILE A 2 -51.29 14.66 7.32
N GLU A 3 -51.21 16.00 7.30
CA GLU A 3 -49.98 16.72 6.92
C GLU A 3 -48.81 16.49 7.88
N GLN A 4 -49.11 16.32 9.16
CA GLN A 4 -48.10 16.04 10.20
C GLN A 4 -47.54 14.63 10.05
N LEU A 5 -48.42 13.65 9.77
CA LEU A 5 -48.01 12.27 9.46
C LEU A 5 -47.15 12.18 8.19
N GLN A 6 -47.46 13.00 7.17
CA GLN A 6 -46.69 13.07 5.94
C GLN A 6 -45.32 13.73 6.15
N SER A 7 -45.24 14.78 6.97
CA SER A 7 -43.98 15.42 7.35
C SER A 7 -43.08 14.46 8.15
N ASP A 8 -43.65 13.72 9.11
CA ASP A 8 -42.93 12.72 9.89
C ASP A 8 -42.41 11.58 9.00
N PHE A 9 -43.22 11.12 8.03
CA PHE A 9 -42.81 10.09 7.07
C PHE A 9 -41.63 10.55 6.20
N LEU A 10 -41.68 11.77 5.66
CA LEU A 10 -40.61 12.36 4.87
C LEU A 10 -39.34 12.58 5.70
N PHE A 11 -39.48 12.96 6.97
CA PHE A 11 -38.36 13.12 7.89
C PHE A 11 -37.65 11.79 8.15
N TRP A 12 -38.39 10.70 8.39
CA TRP A 12 -37.81 9.36 8.56
C TRP A 12 -37.06 8.89 7.31
N ILE A 13 -37.59 9.16 6.12
CA ILE A 13 -36.91 8.88 4.85
C ILE A 13 -35.59 9.65 4.75
N PHE A 14 -35.61 10.95 5.09
CA PHE A 14 -34.42 11.78 5.06
C PHE A 14 -33.33 11.26 6.00
N ILE A 15 -33.69 10.92 7.25
CA ILE A 15 -32.76 10.35 8.23
C ILE A 15 -32.21 9.00 7.76
N TYR A 16 -33.04 8.15 7.16
CA TYR A 16 -32.59 6.87 6.58
C TYR A 16 -31.51 7.09 5.51
N PHE A 17 -31.75 7.99 4.55
CA PHE A 17 -30.76 8.31 3.53
C PHE A 17 -29.47 8.91 4.12
N LEU A 18 -29.58 9.74 5.15
CA LEU A 18 -28.43 10.30 5.86
C LEU A 18 -27.55 9.20 6.49
N ILE A 19 -28.16 8.25 7.19
CA ILE A 19 -27.45 7.13 7.85
C ILE A 19 -26.79 6.21 6.81
N VAL A 20 -27.52 5.85 5.75
CA VAL A 20 -26.99 5.00 4.67
C VAL A 20 -25.83 5.70 3.94
N GLY A 21 -25.95 6.99 3.65
CA GLY A 21 -24.88 7.78 3.03
C GLY A 21 -23.61 7.84 3.89
N LEU A 22 -23.77 8.00 5.21
CA LEU A 22 -22.65 7.98 6.16
C LEU A 22 -21.98 6.61 6.23
N LEU A 23 -22.74 5.52 6.23
CA LEU A 23 -22.21 4.15 6.22
C LEU A 23 -21.38 3.87 4.96
N ILE A 24 -21.89 4.22 3.78
CA ILE A 24 -21.18 4.02 2.50
C ILE A 24 -19.87 4.82 2.49
N ARG A 25 -19.91 6.08 2.94
CA ARG A 25 -18.74 6.95 3.01
C ARG A 25 -17.68 6.39 3.97
N ASN A 26 -18.11 5.89 5.13
CA ASN A 26 -17.20 5.30 6.12
C ASN A 26 -16.51 4.03 5.57
N ILE A 27 -17.25 3.12 4.95
CA ILE A 27 -16.69 1.91 4.31
C ILE A 27 -15.66 2.27 3.23
N HIS A 28 -15.95 3.27 2.40
CA HIS A 28 -15.02 3.72 1.36
C HIS A 28 -13.74 4.33 1.93
N LEU A 29 -13.85 5.13 3.00
CA LEU A 29 -12.71 5.70 3.72
C LEU A 29 -11.84 4.60 4.35
N THR A 30 -12.43 3.62 5.05
CA THR A 30 -11.69 2.49 5.63
C THR A 30 -10.96 1.68 4.58
N ARG A 31 -11.60 1.41 3.42
CA ARG A 31 -10.95 0.72 2.31
C ARG A 31 -9.77 1.51 1.73
N LYS A 32 -9.90 2.84 1.62
CA LYS A 32 -8.84 3.71 1.12
C LYS A 32 -7.66 3.79 2.10
N ILE A 33 -7.92 3.85 3.41
CA ILE A 33 -6.88 3.82 4.43
C ILE A 33 -6.13 2.48 4.38
N LYS A 34 -6.86 1.36 4.33
CA LYS A 34 -6.28 0.01 4.25
C LYS A 34 -5.47 -0.21 2.97
N SER A 35 -5.88 0.36 1.83
CA SER A 35 -5.11 0.28 0.59
C SER A 35 -3.85 1.15 0.62
N ILE A 36 -3.89 2.30 1.27
CA ILE A 36 -2.70 3.15 1.50
C ILE A 36 -1.72 2.45 2.44
N GLU A 37 -2.19 1.81 3.51
CA GLU A 37 -1.37 1.03 4.44
C GLU A 37 -0.69 -0.15 3.72
N LYS A 38 -1.44 -0.90 2.90
CA LYS A 38 -0.88 -1.98 2.08
C LYS A 38 0.18 -1.51 1.07
N ASN A 39 0.03 -0.29 0.53
CA ASN A 39 1.02 0.29 -0.40
C ASN A 39 2.25 0.89 0.32
N LYS A 40 2.15 1.24 1.60
CA LYS A 40 3.27 1.78 2.39
C LYS A 40 4.08 0.68 3.09
N MET A 41 3.47 -0.46 3.34
CA MET A 41 4.13 -1.60 3.97
C MET A 41 4.74 -2.50 2.91
N PHE A 42 5.77 -2.00 2.21
CA PHE A 42 6.86 -2.90 1.85
C PHE A 42 7.59 -3.17 3.16
N PRO A 43 7.53 -4.38 3.72
CA PRO A 43 8.22 -4.66 4.97
C PRO A 43 9.70 -4.36 4.73
N ALA A 44 10.23 -3.36 5.45
CA ALA A 44 11.65 -3.02 5.44
C ALA A 44 12.54 -4.20 5.92
N GLU A 45 11.90 -5.26 6.40
CA GLU A 45 12.50 -6.49 6.91
C GLU A 45 12.84 -7.53 5.81
N GLU A 46 12.44 -7.33 4.55
CA GLU A 46 12.61 -8.36 3.50
C GLU A 46 13.48 -7.92 2.31
N TYR A 47 14.35 -6.94 2.50
CA TYR A 47 15.40 -6.68 1.51
C TYR A 47 16.48 -7.75 1.63
N ALA A 48 16.52 -8.67 0.67
CA ALA A 48 17.67 -9.56 0.54
C ALA A 48 18.90 -8.70 0.14
N VAL A 49 19.87 -8.57 1.04
CA VAL A 49 21.08 -7.79 0.82
C VAL A 49 22.10 -8.64 0.06
N LEU A 50 22.74 -8.04 -0.94
CA LEU A 50 23.87 -8.62 -1.66
C LEU A 50 25.10 -7.78 -1.35
N ASP A 51 25.98 -8.29 -0.48
CA ASP A 51 27.23 -7.60 -0.16
C ASP A 51 28.22 -7.69 -1.32
N ILE A 52 28.75 -6.54 -1.71
CA ILE A 52 29.78 -6.39 -2.76
C ILE A 52 31.04 -5.87 -2.08
N GLU A 53 32.10 -6.67 -2.08
CA GLU A 53 33.38 -6.29 -1.51
C GLU A 53 34.28 -5.64 -2.57
N GLN A 54 35.13 -4.69 -2.15
CA GLN A 54 35.97 -3.88 -3.06
C GLN A 54 36.94 -4.71 -3.91
N HIS A 55 37.33 -5.90 -3.44
CA HIS A 55 38.28 -6.77 -4.15
C HIS A 55 37.61 -7.68 -5.19
N MET A 56 36.27 -7.68 -5.29
CA MET A 56 35.56 -8.50 -6.26
C MET A 56 35.70 -7.94 -7.67
N SER A 57 35.97 -8.81 -8.64
CA SER A 57 36.00 -8.42 -10.05
C SER A 57 34.61 -8.08 -10.59
N ASN A 58 34.53 -7.12 -11.53
CA ASN A 58 33.27 -6.76 -12.22
C ASN A 58 32.54 -7.98 -12.81
N LYS A 59 33.29 -8.96 -13.33
CA LYS A 59 32.75 -10.21 -13.88
C LYS A 59 32.06 -11.05 -12.80
N TYR A 60 32.60 -11.08 -11.60
CA TYR A 60 32.03 -11.79 -10.46
C TYR A 60 30.77 -11.09 -9.93
N ILE A 61 30.83 -9.76 -9.80
CA ILE A 61 29.69 -8.93 -9.39
C ILE A 61 28.50 -9.11 -10.35
N GLY A 62 28.74 -9.06 -11.67
CA GLY A 62 27.67 -9.27 -12.65
C GLY A 62 26.99 -10.65 -12.55
N ARG A 63 27.76 -11.70 -12.22
CA ARG A 63 27.20 -13.05 -11.97
C ARG A 63 26.37 -13.10 -10.70
N LEU A 64 26.82 -12.46 -9.62
CA LEU A 64 26.09 -12.37 -8.36
C LEU A 64 24.74 -11.68 -8.54
N VAL A 65 24.73 -10.50 -9.18
CA VAL A 65 23.51 -9.74 -9.48
C VAL A 65 22.55 -10.56 -10.34
N THR A 66 23.06 -11.23 -11.39
CA THR A 66 22.21 -12.05 -12.27
C THR A 66 21.57 -13.23 -11.53
N ARG A 67 22.33 -13.93 -10.67
CA ARG A 67 21.80 -15.02 -9.84
C ARG A 67 20.76 -14.52 -8.84
N PHE A 68 21.03 -13.36 -8.25
CA PHE A 68 20.14 -12.72 -7.31
C PHE A 68 18.80 -12.37 -7.99
N MET A 69 18.83 -11.70 -9.14
CA MET A 69 17.63 -11.36 -9.92
C MET A 69 16.82 -12.59 -10.38
N LYS A 70 17.50 -13.69 -10.73
CA LYS A 70 16.83 -14.96 -11.06
C LYS A 70 16.10 -15.54 -9.84
N ARG A 71 16.69 -15.45 -8.65
CA ARG A 71 16.09 -15.94 -7.40
C ARG A 71 14.90 -15.09 -6.97
N THR A 72 14.94 -13.79 -7.20
CA THR A 72 13.89 -12.84 -6.82
C THR A 72 12.82 -12.63 -7.90
N ASN A 73 12.83 -13.43 -8.96
CA ASN A 73 11.88 -13.34 -10.08
C ASN A 73 11.80 -11.92 -10.70
N GLY A 74 12.94 -11.24 -10.82
CA GLY A 74 13.01 -9.89 -11.38
C GLY A 74 12.53 -8.78 -10.45
N ALA A 75 12.54 -9.00 -9.13
CA ALA A 75 12.23 -7.94 -8.16
C ALA A 75 13.15 -6.70 -8.33
N PRO A 76 12.69 -5.50 -7.97
CA PRO A 76 13.47 -4.26 -8.06
C PRO A 76 14.78 -4.36 -7.27
N LEU A 77 15.87 -3.88 -7.86
CA LEU A 77 17.20 -3.89 -7.25
C LEU A 77 17.60 -2.47 -6.84
N LEU A 78 18.00 -2.28 -5.58
CA LEU A 78 18.56 -1.03 -5.06
C LEU A 78 20.07 -1.20 -4.87
N ILE A 79 20.88 -0.37 -5.52
CA ILE A 79 22.34 -0.37 -5.35
C ILE A 79 22.70 0.80 -4.43
N VAL A 80 23.30 0.48 -3.28
CA VAL A 80 23.78 1.47 -2.32
C VAL A 80 25.30 1.50 -2.37
N PHE A 81 25.88 2.66 -2.70
CA PHE A 81 27.32 2.87 -2.60
C PHE A 81 27.64 3.47 -1.23
N PRO A 82 28.58 2.88 -0.46
CA PRO A 82 29.03 3.51 0.77
C PRO A 82 29.65 4.88 0.41
N GLY A 83 29.20 5.92 1.10
CA GLY A 83 29.68 7.29 0.86
C GLY A 83 31.20 7.35 0.99
N ILE A 84 31.86 7.93 -0.02
CA ILE A 84 33.29 8.24 0.02
C ILE A 84 33.48 9.27 1.14
N ARG A 85 34.12 8.89 2.24
CA ARG A 85 34.63 9.83 3.26
C ARG A 85 36.02 10.28 2.87
#